data_AF-A0A972L7S1-F1
#
_entry.id   AF-A0A972L7S1-F1
#
_cell.length_a   1.000
_cell.length_b   1.000
_cell.length_c   1.000
_cell.angle_alpha   90.00
_cell.angle_beta   90.00
_cell.angle_gamma   90.00
#
_symmetry.space_group_name_H-M   'P 1'
#
loop_
_entity.id
_entity.type
_entity.pdbx_description
1 polymer ?
#
loop_
_entity_poly.entity_id
_entity_poly.type
_entity_poly.pdbx_seq_one_letter_code
_entity_poly.pdbx_strand_id
1 'polypeptide(L)'
;LERVFSGAIMVKEGEAQYIKSPSDVGTGKAKDEKAPLSEIIEVLNERFGTRFTEEDRLFFQQIKEKACRSEQIVRTAMANPLDKFELGIRKLVEGLMIERMADNDKIVTRYMADPEFQGSAFPILAREIFDSIRSAETGAPTAEKADDVSS
;
A
#
# COMPACT_ATOMS: atom_id res chain seq x y z
N LEU A 1 54.49 -30.10 34.36
CA LEU A 1 53.39 -29.87 33.40
C LEU A 1 52.89 -28.45 33.68
N GLU A 2 53.09 -27.44 32.82
CA GLU A 2 52.37 -27.15 31.54
C GLU A 2 50.85 -27.00 31.74
N ARG A 3 50.05 -26.05 31.21
CA ARG A 3 50.18 -24.85 30.32
C ARG A 3 48.75 -24.21 30.23
N VAL A 4 48.66 -22.87 30.12
CA VAL A 4 47.70 -21.92 29.45
C VAL A 4 46.14 -22.05 29.39
N PHE A 5 45.48 -20.91 29.68
CA PHE A 5 44.45 -20.07 28.97
C PHE A 5 43.21 -20.64 28.20
N SER A 6 42.17 -19.77 28.09
CA SER A 6 40.89 -19.81 27.31
C SER A 6 39.67 -20.29 28.13
N GLY A 7 38.48 -19.65 28.17
CA GLY A 7 37.85 -18.63 27.34
C GLY A 7 36.45 -19.12 26.92
N ALA A 8 35.37 -18.44 27.35
CA ALA A 8 34.08 -18.30 26.63
C ALA A 8 33.02 -17.60 27.51
N ILE A 9 32.69 -16.35 27.19
CA ILE A 9 31.44 -15.71 27.60
C ILE A 9 30.37 -16.19 26.62
N MET A 10 29.31 -16.85 27.11
CA MET A 10 28.08 -17.08 26.35
C MET A 10 27.06 -16.01 26.73
N VAL A 11 26.88 -15.04 25.85
CA VAL A 11 25.73 -14.12 25.85
C VAL A 11 24.55 -14.89 25.24
N LYS A 12 23.50 -15.15 26.02
CA LYS A 12 22.20 -15.59 25.47
C LYS A 12 21.39 -14.36 25.09
N GLU A 13 21.05 -14.33 23.82
CA GLU A 13 20.40 -13.28 23.07
C GLU A 13 18.92 -13.09 23.49
N GLY A 14 18.59 -11.84 23.82
CA GLY A 14 17.36 -11.14 23.43
C GLY A 14 16.02 -11.83 23.64
N GLU A 15 15.32 -11.41 24.70
CA GLU A 15 13.88 -11.55 24.85
C GLU A 15 13.12 -10.79 23.75
N ALA A 16 12.20 -11.47 23.06
CA ALA A 16 11.08 -10.82 22.39
C ALA A 16 9.79 -11.40 22.99
N GLN A 17 9.42 -10.93 24.18
CA GLN A 17 8.07 -11.12 24.71
C GLN A 17 7.09 -10.28 23.88
N TYR A 18 6.45 -10.91 22.89
CA TYR A 18 5.29 -10.33 22.22
C TYR A 18 4.09 -10.40 23.17
N ILE A 19 3.90 -9.34 23.95
CA ILE A 19 2.66 -9.14 24.72
C ILE A 19 1.57 -8.72 23.73
N LYS A 20 0.51 -9.55 23.63
CA LYS A 20 -0.68 -9.29 22.82
C LYS A 20 -1.52 -8.17 23.44
N SER A 21 -2.02 -7.24 22.62
CA SER A 21 -3.21 -6.45 22.96
C SER A 21 -4.43 -7.02 22.23
N PRO A 22 -5.55 -7.25 22.92
CA PRO A 22 -6.80 -7.71 22.31
C PRO A 22 -7.56 -6.51 21.74
N SER A 23 -7.69 -6.45 20.42
CA SER A 23 -8.65 -5.56 19.76
C SER A 23 -9.20 -6.23 18.52
N ASP A 24 -10.16 -7.11 18.74
CA ASP A 24 -11.12 -7.56 17.72
C ASP A 24 -12.14 -6.44 17.51
N VAL A 25 -11.86 -5.54 16.56
CA VAL A 25 -12.89 -4.87 15.76
C VAL A 25 -12.34 -4.71 14.34
N GLY A 26 -13.18 -4.99 13.35
CA GLY A 26 -12.80 -5.35 11.98
C GLY A 26 -11.87 -4.40 11.21
N THR A 27 -11.37 -4.91 10.06
CA THR A 27 -10.50 -4.30 9.02
C THR A 27 -9.00 -4.67 9.01
N GLY A 28 -8.62 -5.83 9.57
CA GLY A 28 -7.23 -6.32 9.58
C GLY A 28 -6.51 -6.49 8.23
N LYS A 29 -7.17 -6.34 7.07
CA LYS A 29 -6.50 -6.39 5.76
C LYS A 29 -5.86 -5.06 5.34
N ALA A 30 -6.42 -3.93 5.76
CA ALA A 30 -5.96 -2.62 5.28
C ALA A 30 -4.74 -2.07 6.03
N LYS A 31 -4.49 -2.52 7.28
CA LYS A 31 -3.31 -2.09 8.03
C LYS A 31 -2.02 -2.78 7.56
N ASP A 32 -2.11 -4.07 7.23
CA ASP A 32 -0.95 -4.87 6.84
C ASP A 32 -0.49 -4.60 5.40
N GLU A 33 -1.37 -4.17 4.50
CA GLU A 33 -0.97 -3.78 3.13
C GLU A 33 -0.36 -2.39 3.04
N LYS A 34 -0.63 -1.50 4.00
CA LYS A 34 -0.07 -0.14 4.03
C LYS A 34 1.42 -0.15 4.34
N ALA A 35 1.86 -0.93 5.33
CA ALA A 35 3.26 -0.93 5.78
C ALA A 35 4.28 -1.33 4.67
N PRO A 36 4.05 -2.37 3.84
CA PRO A 36 5.02 -2.79 2.83
C PRO A 36 5.12 -1.85 1.62
N LEU A 37 4.06 -1.12 1.28
CA LEU A 37 4.10 -0.22 0.12
C LEU A 37 4.63 1.16 0.47
N SER A 38 4.46 1.62 1.72
CA SER A 38 5.10 2.84 2.19
C SER A 38 6.64 2.69 2.26
N GLU A 39 7.16 1.49 2.51
CA GLU A 39 8.61 1.21 2.42
C GLU A 39 9.17 1.47 1.02
N ILE A 40 8.41 1.18 -0.05
CA ILE A 40 8.84 1.49 -1.43
C ILE A 40 9.06 2.99 -1.59
N ILE A 41 8.16 3.82 -1.05
CA ILE A 41 8.25 5.28 -1.13
C ILE A 41 9.50 5.77 -0.40
N GLU A 42 9.71 5.29 0.83
CA GLU A 42 10.87 5.66 1.65
C GLU A 42 12.19 5.32 0.94
N VAL A 43 12.33 4.08 0.48
CA VAL A 43 13.54 3.61 -0.21
C VAL A 43 13.81 4.42 -1.48
N LEU A 44 12.78 4.74 -2.27
CA LEU A 44 12.95 5.51 -3.49
C LEU A 44 13.33 6.97 -3.20
N ASN A 45 12.68 7.59 -2.23
CA ASN A 45 12.98 8.96 -1.81
C ASN A 45 14.40 9.09 -1.27
N GLU A 46 14.84 8.16 -0.42
CA GLU A 46 16.19 8.16 0.14
C GLU A 46 17.28 7.91 -0.91
N ARG A 47 17.07 6.93 -1.80
CA ARG A 47 18.10 6.52 -2.77
C ARG A 47 18.20 7.42 -3.99
N PHE A 48 17.07 7.95 -4.44
CA PHE A 48 16.98 8.68 -5.72
C PHE A 48 16.59 10.15 -5.54
N GLY A 49 16.38 10.62 -4.31
CA GLY A 49 15.98 12.00 -4.04
C GLY A 49 14.59 12.35 -4.58
N THR A 50 13.73 11.34 -4.75
CA THR A 50 12.34 11.56 -5.17
C THR A 50 11.55 12.24 -4.05
N ARG A 51 10.35 12.73 -4.40
CA ARG A 51 9.42 13.37 -3.47
C ARG A 51 8.07 12.67 -3.52
N PHE A 52 8.09 11.35 -3.58
CA PHE A 52 6.87 10.57 -3.54
C PHE A 52 6.21 10.72 -2.18
N THR A 53 4.90 10.81 -2.20
CA THR A 53 4.05 11.00 -1.03
C THR A 53 3.11 9.82 -0.86
N GLU A 54 2.31 9.82 0.21
CA GLU A 54 1.39 8.71 0.49
C GLU A 54 0.31 8.55 -0.59
N GLU A 55 0.03 9.61 -1.35
CA GLU A 55 -0.82 9.58 -2.54
C GLU A 55 -0.23 8.69 -3.65
N ASP A 56 1.10 8.67 -3.80
CA ASP A 56 1.79 7.81 -4.77
C ASP A 56 1.74 6.33 -4.37
N ARG A 57 1.47 6.02 -3.09
CA ARG A 57 1.29 4.64 -2.62
C ARG A 57 0.19 3.92 -3.40
N LEU A 58 -0.87 4.66 -3.77
CA LEU A 58 -1.99 4.09 -4.52
C LEU A 58 -1.56 3.59 -5.90
N PHE A 59 -0.57 4.21 -6.53
CA PHE A 59 -0.03 3.75 -7.82
C PHE A 59 0.58 2.34 -7.68
N PHE A 60 1.44 2.13 -6.68
CA PHE A 60 2.07 0.83 -6.43
C PHE A 60 1.05 -0.22 -5.97
N GLN A 61 0.05 0.16 -5.16
CA GLN A 61 -1.04 -0.73 -4.75
C GLN A 61 -1.79 -1.28 -5.98
N GLN A 62 -2.14 -0.42 -6.95
CA GLN A 62 -2.85 -0.85 -8.15
C GLN A 62 -2.03 -1.79 -9.03
N ILE A 63 -0.71 -1.59 -9.11
CA ILE A 63 0.19 -2.52 -9.83
C ILE A 63 0.23 -3.88 -9.13
N LYS A 64 0.36 -3.90 -7.79
CA LYS A 64 0.29 -5.14 -7.00
C LYS A 64 -1.03 -5.87 -7.26
N GLU A 65 -2.16 -5.17 -7.18
CA GLU A 65 -3.48 -5.78 -7.40
C GLU A 65 -3.62 -6.39 -8.79
N LYS A 66 -3.15 -5.70 -9.84
CA LYS A 66 -3.12 -6.27 -11.20
C LYS A 66 -2.19 -7.48 -11.27
N ALA A 67 -1.00 -7.40 -10.67
CA ALA A 67 -0.03 -8.49 -10.66
C ALA A 67 -0.60 -9.75 -10.00
N CYS A 68 -1.31 -9.61 -8.87
CA CYS A 68 -1.95 -10.72 -8.17
C CYS A 68 -3.08 -11.40 -8.97
N ARG A 69 -3.63 -10.73 -9.99
CA ARG A 69 -4.64 -11.30 -10.91
C ARG A 69 -4.02 -11.93 -12.16
N SER A 70 -2.71 -11.77 -12.39
CA SER A 70 -2.02 -12.39 -13.51
C SER A 70 -1.72 -13.86 -13.20
N GLU A 71 -2.33 -14.78 -13.95
CA GLU A 71 -2.07 -16.21 -13.81
C GLU A 71 -0.57 -16.54 -13.94
N GLN A 72 0.14 -15.86 -14.84
CA GLN A 72 1.56 -16.09 -15.05
C GLN A 72 2.38 -15.69 -13.82
N ILE A 73 2.09 -14.53 -13.22
CA ILE A 73 2.77 -14.07 -12.00
C ILE A 73 2.45 -15.02 -10.85
N VAL A 74 1.18 -15.41 -10.67
CA VAL A 74 0.75 -16.34 -9.63
C VAL A 74 1.45 -17.69 -9.77
N ARG A 75 1.48 -18.27 -10.97
CA ARG A 75 2.21 -19.54 -11.23
C ARG A 75 3.70 -19.40 -10.94
N THR A 76 4.31 -18.28 -11.32
CA THR A 76 5.74 -18.02 -11.06
C THR A 76 6.01 -17.95 -9.56
N ALA A 77 5.14 -17.29 -8.78
CA ALA A 77 5.26 -17.21 -7.32
C ALA A 77 5.15 -18.59 -6.65
N MET A 78 4.21 -19.42 -7.10
CA MET A 78 4.01 -20.76 -6.52
C MET A 78 5.13 -21.75 -6.86
N ALA A 79 5.87 -21.53 -7.94
CA ALA A 79 6.90 -22.44 -8.42
C ALA A 79 8.32 -22.08 -7.98
N ASN A 80 8.54 -20.88 -7.42
CA ASN A 80 9.89 -20.35 -7.20
C ASN A 80 10.05 -19.72 -5.81
N PRO A 81 11.23 -19.84 -5.18
CA PRO A 81 11.59 -18.97 -4.06
C PRO A 81 11.67 -17.49 -4.49
N LEU A 82 11.65 -16.58 -3.52
CA LEU A 82 11.52 -15.14 -3.72
C LEU A 82 12.57 -14.55 -4.67
N ASP A 83 13.85 -14.93 -4.51
CA ASP A 83 14.97 -14.47 -5.34
C ASP A 83 14.78 -14.80 -6.83
N LYS A 84 14.32 -16.02 -7.14
CA LYS A 84 14.02 -16.45 -8.50
C LYS A 84 12.72 -15.86 -9.03
N PHE A 85 11.73 -15.68 -8.16
CA PHE A 85 10.47 -15.03 -8.49
C PHE A 85 10.69 -13.58 -8.94
N GLU A 86 11.48 -12.80 -8.20
CA GLU A 86 11.83 -11.42 -8.55
C GLU A 86 12.42 -11.30 -9.97
N LEU A 87 13.33 -12.21 -10.31
CA LEU A 87 13.88 -12.29 -11.66
C LEU A 87 12.82 -12.67 -12.71
N GLY A 88 11.97 -13.65 -12.39
CA GLY A 88 10.95 -14.18 -13.29
C GLY A 88 9.82 -13.20 -13.64
N ILE A 89 9.52 -12.23 -12.77
CA ILE A 89 8.42 -11.28 -12.99
C ILE A 89 8.85 -9.91 -13.51
N ARG A 90 10.15 -9.61 -13.57
CA ARG A 90 10.67 -8.27 -13.90
C ARG A 90 9.99 -7.66 -15.14
N LYS A 91 9.96 -8.42 -16.25
CA LYS A 91 9.34 -7.96 -17.51
C LYS A 91 7.82 -7.83 -17.43
N LEU A 92 7.17 -8.66 -16.61
CA LEU A 92 5.73 -8.58 -16.40
C LEU A 92 5.37 -7.32 -15.61
N VAL A 93 6.14 -6.99 -14.58
CA VAL A 93 5.95 -5.76 -13.80
C VAL A 93 6.23 -4.51 -14.65
N GLU A 94 7.27 -4.52 -15.49
CA GLU A 94 7.51 -3.44 -16.47
C GLU A 94 6.31 -3.24 -17.41
N GLY A 95 5.69 -4.33 -17.88
CA GLY A 95 4.45 -4.28 -18.66
C GLY A 95 3.29 -3.64 -17.89
N LEU A 96 3.08 -4.04 -16.63
CA LEU A 96 2.04 -3.47 -15.78
C LEU A 96 2.23 -1.97 -15.51
N MET A 97 3.47 -1.50 -15.41
CA MET A 97 3.79 -0.06 -15.31
C MET A 97 3.33 0.69 -16.56
N ILE A 98 3.63 0.17 -17.74
CA ILE A 98 3.23 0.78 -19.03
C ILE A 98 1.71 0.76 -19.19
N GLU A 99 1.06 -0.36 -18.89
CA GLU A 99 -0.41 -0.46 -18.90
C GLU A 99 -1.05 0.54 -17.94
N ARG A 100 -0.46 0.74 -16.76
CA ARG A 100 -0.98 1.70 -15.78
C ARG A 100 -0.91 3.13 -16.31
N MET A 101 0.16 3.49 -17.00
CA MET A 101 0.28 4.78 -17.69
C MET A 101 -0.82 4.93 -18.75
N ALA A 102 -1.02 3.92 -19.60
CA ALA A 102 -2.06 3.94 -20.63
C ALA A 102 -3.48 4.02 -20.04
N ASP A 103 -3.75 3.34 -18.94
CA ASP A 103 -5.07 3.38 -18.29
C ASP A 103 -5.34 4.75 -17.62
N ASN A 104 -4.30 5.39 -17.07
CA ASN A 104 -4.40 6.77 -16.59
C ASN A 104 -4.68 7.74 -17.74
N ASP A 105 -3.99 7.59 -18.86
CA ASP A 105 -4.21 8.43 -20.03
C ASP A 105 -5.64 8.31 -20.56
N LYS A 106 -6.19 7.09 -20.61
CA LYS A 106 -7.59 6.85 -21.04
C LYS A 106 -8.61 7.58 -20.16
N ILE A 107 -8.48 7.46 -18.83
CA ILE A 107 -9.48 8.06 -17.91
C ILE A 107 -9.41 9.59 -17.94
N VAL A 108 -8.19 10.15 -18.00
CA VAL A 108 -7.99 11.61 -18.11
C VAL A 108 -8.49 12.12 -19.46
N THR A 109 -8.13 11.46 -20.55
CA THR A 109 -8.60 11.82 -21.90
C THR A 109 -10.12 11.79 -21.98
N ARG A 110 -10.75 10.74 -21.45
CA ARG A 110 -12.22 10.65 -21.42
C ARG A 110 -12.83 11.77 -20.60
N TYR A 111 -12.28 12.07 -19.42
CA TYR A 111 -12.75 13.17 -18.59
C TYR A 111 -12.72 14.52 -19.32
N MET A 112 -11.70 14.77 -20.14
CA MET A 112 -11.58 16.02 -20.89
C MET A 112 -12.42 16.07 -22.18
N ALA A 113 -12.66 14.92 -22.81
CA ALA A 113 -13.29 14.85 -24.14
C ALA A 113 -14.80 14.57 -24.11
N ASP A 114 -15.33 14.02 -23.02
CA ASP A 114 -16.73 13.58 -22.89
C ASP A 114 -17.45 14.45 -21.82
N PRO A 115 -18.25 15.46 -22.24
CA PRO A 115 -18.95 16.34 -21.30
C PRO A 115 -19.96 15.63 -20.40
N GLU A 116 -20.54 14.52 -20.84
CA GLU A 116 -21.49 13.74 -20.03
C GLU A 116 -20.75 12.97 -18.93
N PHE A 117 -19.62 12.36 -19.28
CA PHE A 117 -18.72 11.74 -18.31
C PHE A 117 -18.22 12.76 -17.29
N GLN A 118 -17.73 13.93 -17.75
CA GLN A 118 -17.30 15.01 -16.88
C GLN A 118 -18.44 15.51 -15.98
N GLY A 119 -19.62 15.73 -16.54
CA GLY A 119 -20.81 16.20 -15.82
C GLY A 119 -21.27 15.25 -14.72
N SER A 120 -20.99 13.95 -14.87
CA SER A 120 -21.25 12.94 -13.84
C SER A 120 -20.16 12.88 -12.77
N ALA A 121 -18.89 12.95 -13.17
CA ALA A 121 -17.76 12.79 -12.25
C ALA A 121 -17.48 14.06 -11.41
N PHE A 122 -17.57 15.25 -12.01
CA PHE A 122 -17.16 16.50 -11.38
C PHE A 122 -17.96 16.83 -10.10
N PRO A 123 -19.29 16.75 -10.05
CA PRO A 123 -20.04 17.10 -8.83
C PRO A 123 -19.70 16.19 -7.64
N ILE A 124 -19.45 14.91 -7.90
CA ILE A 124 -19.06 13.93 -6.88
C ILE A 124 -17.66 14.28 -6.36
N LEU A 125 -16.71 14.50 -7.27
CA LEU A 125 -15.34 14.85 -6.90
C LEU A 125 -15.27 16.18 -6.15
N ALA A 126 -16.02 17.20 -6.59
CA ALA A 126 -16.07 18.50 -5.93
C ALA A 126 -16.63 18.40 -4.51
N ARG A 127 -17.67 17.58 -4.30
CA ARG A 127 -18.22 17.33 -2.96
C ARG A 127 -17.21 16.65 -2.06
N GLU A 128 -16.55 15.59 -2.53
CA GLU A 128 -15.56 14.85 -1.74
C GLU A 128 -14.39 15.75 -1.33
N ILE A 129 -13.89 16.59 -2.25
CA ILE A 129 -12.85 17.58 -1.97
C ILE A 129 -13.33 18.56 -0.90
N PHE A 130 -14.54 19.11 -1.05
CA PHE A 130 -15.10 20.06 -0.09
C PHE A 130 -15.25 19.45 1.31
N ASP A 131 -15.86 18.27 1.40
CA ASP A 131 -16.11 17.57 2.67
C ASP A 131 -14.78 17.17 3.34
N SER A 132 -13.79 16.73 2.56
CA SER A 132 -12.45 16.39 3.05
C SER A 132 -11.72 17.59 3.65
N ILE A 133 -11.72 18.73 2.95
CA ILE A 133 -11.10 19.97 3.43
C ILE A 133 -11.77 20.42 4.73
N ARG A 134 -13.10 20.44 4.76
CA ARG A 134 -13.83 20.88 5.96
C ARG A 134 -13.64 19.96 7.15
N SER A 135 -13.59 18.64 6.92
CA SER A 135 -13.36 17.66 7.99
C SER A 135 -11.95 17.80 8.57
N ALA A 136 -10.96 18.07 7.72
CA ALA A 136 -9.58 18.33 8.16
C ALA A 136 -9.47 19.64 8.97
N GLU A 137 -10.21 20.69 8.61
CA GLU A 137 -10.18 21.98 9.32
C GLU A 137 -10.96 21.99 10.64
N THR A 138 -12.06 21.22 10.74
CA THR A 138 -12.90 21.22 11.95
C THR A 138 -12.48 20.21 13.01
N GLY A 139 -11.56 19.28 12.73
CA GLY A 139 -11.15 18.23 13.68
C GLY A 139 -12.31 17.40 14.24
N ALA A 140 -13.47 17.42 13.57
CA ALA A 140 -14.69 16.83 14.09
C ALA A 140 -14.66 15.31 13.81
N PRO A 141 -14.90 14.46 14.82
CA PRO A 141 -15.05 13.03 14.60
C PRO A 141 -16.27 12.85 13.70
N THR A 142 -16.12 12.04 12.65
CA THR A 142 -17.24 11.62 11.78
C THR A 142 -18.38 11.16 12.67
N ALA A 143 -19.50 11.90 12.62
CA ALA A 143 -20.69 11.62 13.38
C ALA A 143 -21.16 10.20 13.09
N GLU A 144 -20.89 9.31 14.05
CA GLU A 144 -21.56 8.03 14.19
C GLU A 144 -23.05 8.34 14.26
N LYS A 145 -23.80 7.84 13.27
CA LYS A 145 -25.25 8.02 13.23
C LYS A 145 -25.83 7.49 14.52
N ALA A 146 -26.35 8.41 15.34
CA ALA A 146 -27.37 8.13 16.31
C ALA A 146 -28.62 7.67 15.55
N ASP A 147 -28.72 6.38 15.26
CA ASP A 147 -30.00 5.72 15.06
C ASP A 147 -30.52 5.32 16.46
N ASP A 148 -30.89 6.34 17.23
CA ASP A 148 -31.93 6.23 18.25
C ASP A 148 -33.09 7.09 17.76
N VAL A 149 -34.06 6.45 17.09
CA VAL A 149 -35.44 6.94 17.08
C VAL A 149 -36.40 5.75 17.13
N SER A 150 -37.00 5.64 18.31
CA SER A 150 -38.39 5.28 18.58
C SER A 150 -38.78 3.82 18.81
N SER A 151 -39.08 3.61 20.10
CA SER A 151 -40.33 3.08 20.67
C SER A 151 -40.58 1.57 20.58
#